data_AF-A0A1A8NKJ7-F1
#
_entry.id   AF-A0A1A8NKJ7-F1
#
_cell.length_a   1.000
_cell.length_b   1.000
_cell.length_c   1.000
_cell.angle_alpha   90.00
_cell.angle_beta   90.00
_cell.angle_gamma   90.00
#
_symmetry.space_group_name_H-M   'P 1'
#
loop_
_entity.id
_entity.type
_entity.pdbx_description
1 polymer ?
#
loop_
_entity_poly.entity_id
_entity_poly.type
_entity_poly.pdbx_seq_one_letter_code
_entity_poly.pdbx_strand_id
1 'polypeptide(L)'
;VNSKPHMITLDYTIQVPQAALQKLPEVSKFRLSYYPHRLESFSQLLMDAFGGKMEHRVYGDFKTYVPGQNQAPCYFIHICKRSA
;
A
#
# COMPACT_ATOMS: atom_id res chain seq x y z
N VAL A 1 17.70 -13.19 0.52
CA VAL A 1 17.60 -14.07 1.71
C VAL A 1 16.29 -14.84 1.61
N ASN A 2 16.33 -16.17 1.51
CA ASN A 2 15.18 -17.11 1.40
C ASN A 2 14.19 -16.97 0.22
N SER A 3 14.62 -16.42 -0.93
CA SER A 3 13.79 -16.27 -2.15
C SER A 3 12.45 -15.54 -1.97
N LYS A 4 12.26 -14.83 -0.84
CA LYS A 4 11.08 -13.99 -0.60
C LYS A 4 11.36 -12.57 -1.13
N PRO A 5 10.40 -11.94 -1.83
CA PRO A 5 10.50 -10.53 -2.15
C PRO A 5 10.67 -9.72 -0.86
N HIS A 6 11.68 -8.86 -0.81
CA HIS A 6 12.01 -8.07 0.39
C HIS A 6 11.85 -6.56 0.15
N MET A 7 11.79 -6.14 -1.11
CA MET A 7 11.64 -4.75 -1.50
C MET A 7 10.97 -4.67 -2.88
N ILE A 8 10.07 -3.69 -3.04
CA ILE A 8 9.57 -3.23 -4.33
C ILE A 8 10.11 -1.82 -4.53
N THR A 9 10.76 -1.58 -5.66
CA THR A 9 11.26 -0.26 -6.04
C THR A 9 10.47 0.23 -7.24
N LEU A 10 9.89 1.43 -7.11
CA LEU A 10 9.10 2.07 -8.15
C LEU A 10 9.80 3.35 -8.60
N ASP A 11 10.07 3.45 -9.89
CA ASP A 11 10.64 4.63 -10.55
C ASP A 11 9.51 5.49 -11.11
N TYR A 12 9.35 6.68 -10.55
CA TYR A 12 8.33 7.64 -10.94
C TYR A 12 8.90 8.68 -11.89
N THR A 13 8.08 9.06 -12.86
CA THR A 13 8.36 10.13 -13.80
C THR A 13 7.12 11.02 -13.84
N ILE A 14 7.23 12.25 -13.34
CA ILE A 14 6.12 13.22 -13.26
C ILE A 14 6.40 14.37 -14.22
N GLN A 15 5.41 14.72 -15.03
CA GLN A 15 5.45 15.94 -15.84
C GLN A 15 5.15 17.15 -14.95
N VAL A 16 6.02 18.16 -14.98
CA VAL A 16 5.89 19.38 -14.19
C VAL A 16 5.51 20.52 -15.12
N PRO A 17 4.29 21.09 -15.02
CA PRO A 17 3.89 22.21 -15.88
C PRO A 17 4.83 23.41 -15.70
N GLN A 18 5.33 23.94 -16.82
CA GLN A 18 6.30 25.05 -16.85
C GLN A 18 5.80 26.38 -16.24
N ALA A 19 4.48 26.49 -15.99
CA ALA A 19 3.85 27.72 -15.54
C ALA A 19 4.28 28.19 -14.13
N ALA A 20 4.90 27.32 -13.32
CA ALA A 20 5.29 27.68 -11.95
C ALA A 20 6.71 28.25 -11.83
N LEU A 21 7.69 27.78 -12.60
CA LEU A 21 9.10 28.17 -12.47
C LEU A 21 9.85 27.92 -13.80
N GLN A 22 10.24 28.98 -14.52
CA GLN A 22 10.92 28.95 -15.83
C GLN A 22 12.30 28.24 -15.85
N LYS A 23 12.72 27.57 -14.77
CA LYS A 23 14.06 26.98 -14.59
C LYS A 23 14.07 25.52 -14.15
N LEU A 24 12.91 24.86 -14.01
CA LEU A 24 12.85 23.45 -13.65
C LEU A 24 12.78 22.55 -14.90
N PRO A 25 13.34 21.32 -14.83
CA PRO A 25 13.12 20.32 -15.87
C PRO A 25 11.62 20.05 -16.06
N GLU A 26 11.21 19.84 -17.31
CA GLU A 26 9.83 19.47 -17.69
C GLU A 26 9.36 18.17 -17.01
N VAL A 27 10.32 17.34 -16.58
CA VAL A 27 10.08 16.04 -15.98
C VAL A 27 10.88 15.89 -14.69
N SER A 28 10.19 15.58 -13.60
CA SER A 28 10.78 15.17 -12.33
C SER A 28 10.83 13.66 -12.25
N LYS A 29 12.01 13.11 -11.91
CA LYS A 29 12.21 11.68 -11.70
C LYS A 29 12.63 11.41 -10.27
N PHE A 30 11.97 10.45 -9.63
CA PHE A 30 12.35 10.01 -8.29
C PHE A 30 11.99 8.54 -8.10
N ARG A 31 12.60 7.92 -7.09
CA ARG A 31 12.47 6.51 -6.78
C ARG A 31 11.94 6.34 -5.37
N LEU A 32 10.95 5.47 -5.20
CA LEU A 32 10.47 5.05 -3.88
C LEU A 32 10.68 3.55 -3.73
N SER A 33 10.97 3.12 -2.51
CA SER A 33 11.15 1.71 -2.16
C SER A 33 10.22 1.34 -1.02
N TYR A 34 9.58 0.18 -1.13
CA TYR A 34 8.52 -0.28 -0.24
C TYR A 34 8.81 -1.70 0.22
N TYR A 35 8.44 -2.01 1.46
CA TYR A 35 8.41 -3.40 1.92
C TYR A 35 7.15 -4.09 1.37
N PRO A 36 7.26 -5.25 0.70
CA PRO A 36 6.14 -5.94 0.05
C PRO A 36 5.29 -6.72 1.05
N HIS A 37 4.52 -6.01 1.88
CA HIS A 37 3.57 -6.64 2.78
C HIS A 37 2.54 -7.49 2.00
N ARG A 38 2.44 -8.77 2.35
CA ARG A 38 1.33 -9.63 1.92
C ARG A 38 0.13 -9.40 2.81
N LEU A 39 -1.07 -9.52 2.25
CA LEU A 39 -2.32 -9.23 2.94
C LEU A 39 -2.46 -9.99 4.28
N GLU A 40 -2.25 -11.30 4.27
CA GLU A 40 -2.36 -12.14 5.49
C GLU A 40 -1.32 -11.75 6.54
N SER A 41 -0.05 -11.62 6.14
CA SER A 41 1.05 -11.27 7.06
C SER A 41 0.84 -9.89 7.68
N PHE A 42 0.33 -8.92 6.92
CA PHE A 42 0.03 -7.58 7.44
C PHE A 42 -1.22 -7.57 8.33
N SER A 43 -2.24 -8.38 8.00
CA SER A 43 -3.43 -8.55 8.85
C SER A 43 -3.04 -9.12 10.22
N GLN A 44 -2.16 -10.12 10.26
CA GLN A 44 -1.65 -10.67 11.51
C GLN A 44 -0.84 -9.63 12.31
N LEU A 45 0.06 -8.91 11.64
CA LEU A 45 0.85 -7.85 12.28
C LEU A 45 -0.05 -6.80 12.95
N LEU A 46 -1.14 -6.40 12.29
CA LEU A 46 -2.12 -5.49 12.87
C LEU A 46 -2.83 -6.12 14.06
N MET A 47 -3.34 -7.35 13.94
CA MET A 47 -4.01 -8.05 15.04
C MET A 47 -3.13 -8.14 16.29
N ASP A 48 -1.85 -8.47 16.10
CA ASP A 48 -0.86 -8.57 17.18
C ASP A 48 -0.60 -7.20 17.82
N ALA A 49 -0.52 -6.13 17.02
CA ALA A 49 -0.33 -4.77 17.52
C ALA A 49 -1.49 -4.27 18.41
N PHE A 50 -2.71 -4.80 18.21
CA PHE A 50 -3.85 -4.55 19.09
C PHE A 50 -4.02 -5.60 20.20
N GLY A 51 -3.06 -6.53 20.36
CA GLY A 51 -3.14 -7.62 21.34
C GLY A 51 -4.35 -8.53 21.14
N GLY A 52 -4.81 -8.68 19.89
CA GLY A 52 -6.03 -9.42 19.53
C GLY A 52 -7.34 -8.73 19.92
N LYS A 53 -7.31 -7.55 20.54
CA LYS A 53 -8.50 -6.83 21.04
C LYS A 53 -9.03 -5.84 20.01
N MET A 54 -9.47 -6.34 18.87
CA MET A 54 -10.01 -5.50 17.81
C MET A 54 -11.01 -6.21 16.90
N GLU A 55 -11.90 -5.43 16.28
CA GLU A 55 -12.60 -5.83 15.06
C GLU A 55 -11.76 -5.41 13.85
N HIS A 56 -11.47 -6.35 12.96
CA HIS A 56 -10.68 -6.13 11.75
C HIS A 56 -11.51 -6.39 10.50
N ARG A 57 -11.50 -5.45 9.55
CA ARG A 57 -12.12 -5.61 8.22
C ARG A 57 -11.15 -5.15 7.13
N VAL A 58 -11.18 -5.83 5.99
CA VAL A 58 -10.36 -5.51 4.82
C VAL A 58 -11.27 -5.15 3.65
N TYR A 59 -10.91 -4.07 2.97
CA TYR A 59 -11.53 -3.60 1.74
C TYR A 59 -10.49 -3.52 0.63
N GLY A 60 -10.91 -3.67 -0.61
CA GLY A 60 -10.08 -3.51 -1.81
C GLY A 60 -10.58 -2.31 -2.60
N ASP A 61 -9.74 -1.30 -2.80
CA ASP A 61 -10.09 -0.06 -3.53
C ASP A 61 -11.45 0.53 -3.11
N PHE A 62 -11.66 0.69 -1.80
CA PHE A 62 -12.90 1.18 -1.18
C PHE A 62 -14.16 0.30 -1.37
N LYS A 63 -14.01 -0.94 -1.85
CA LYS A 63 -15.10 -1.92 -1.99
C LYS A 63 -14.87 -3.13 -1.08
N THR A 64 -15.93 -3.85 -0.74
CA THR A 64 -15.80 -5.11 0.02
C THR A 64 -14.84 -6.04 -0.70
N TYR A 65 -13.86 -6.56 0.03
CA TYR A 65 -12.90 -7.51 -0.52
C TYR A 65 -13.34 -8.94 -0.22
N VAL A 66 -13.34 -9.78 -1.25
CA VAL A 66 -13.54 -11.23 -1.12
C VAL A 66 -12.32 -11.96 -1.70
N PRO A 67 -11.67 -12.87 -0.95
CA PRO A 67 -10.59 -13.69 -1.49
C PRO A 67 -11.01 -14.45 -2.75
N GLY A 68 -10.17 -14.41 -3.78
CA GLY A 68 -10.46 -15.07 -5.07
C GLY A 68 -11.42 -14.32 -6.00
N GLN A 69 -11.81 -13.08 -5.68
CA GLN A 69 -12.60 -12.25 -6.59
C GLN A 69 -11.86 -12.02 -7.93
N ASN A 70 -12.63 -11.87 -9.01
CA ASN A 70 -12.10 -11.77 -10.38
C ASN A 70 -11.13 -10.60 -10.59
N GLN A 71 -11.32 -9.47 -9.88
CA GLN A 71 -10.47 -8.29 -10.01
C GLN A 71 -9.61 -8.11 -8.75
N ALA A 72 -8.29 -8.21 -8.92
CA ALA A 72 -7.35 -7.86 -7.86
C ALA A 72 -7.40 -6.34 -7.60
N PRO A 73 -7.56 -5.89 -6.34
CA PRO A 73 -7.50 -4.48 -6.01
C PRO A 73 -6.06 -3.95 -6.09
N CYS A 74 -5.92 -2.66 -6.39
CA CYS A 74 -4.64 -1.97 -6.35
C CYS A 74 -4.18 -1.73 -4.90
N TYR A 75 -5.13 -1.46 -3.99
CA TYR A 75 -4.88 -1.18 -2.58
C TYR A 75 -5.77 -2.01 -1.66
N PHE A 76 -5.18 -2.48 -0.56
CA PHE A 76 -5.91 -3.06 0.57
C PHE A 76 -6.04 -2.02 1.68
N ILE A 77 -7.26 -1.83 2.15
CA ILE A 77 -7.60 -0.87 3.21
C ILE A 77 -8.01 -1.67 4.44
N HIS A 78 -7.25 -1.53 5.52
CA HIS A 78 -7.52 -2.19 6.80
C HIS A 78 -8.28 -1.24 7.72
N ILE A 79 -9.50 -1.60 8.08
CA ILE A 79 -10.32 -0.89 9.06
C ILE A 79 -10.20 -1.64 10.39
N CYS A 80 -9.62 -0.96 11.38
CA CYS A 80 -9.31 -1.51 12.69
C CYS A 80 -10.11 -0.74 13.75
N LYS A 81 -11.04 -1.41 14.43
CA LYS A 81 -11.77 -0.84 15.57
C LYS A 81 -11.28 -1.52 16.84
N ARG A 82 -10.63 -0.77 17.71
CA ARG A 82 -10.18 -1.28 19.02
C ARG A 82 -11.41 -1.69 19.84
N SER A 83 -11.37 -2.89 20.40
CA SER A 83 -12.38 -3.34 21.38
C SER A 83 -12.18 -2.56 22.68
N ALA A 84 -13.28 -2.20 23.34
CA ALA A 84 -13.25 -1.52 24.64
C ALA A 84 -12.63 -2.41 25.73
#